data_AF-A0A959C3Q8-F1
#
_entry.id   AF-A0A959C3Q8-F1
#
_cell.length_a   1.000
_cell.length_b   1.000
_cell.length_c   1.000
_cell.angle_alpha   90.00
_cell.angle_beta   90.00
_cell.angle_gamma   90.00
#
_symmetry.space_group_name_H-M   'P 1'
#
loop_
_entity.id
_entity.type
_entity.pdbx_description
1 polymer ?
#
loop_
_entity_poly.entity_id
_entity_poly.type
_entity_poly.pdbx_seq_one_letter_code
_entity_poly.pdbx_strand_id
1 'polypeptide(L)'
;MKKLKHIFCLPVLLWCISAYAQTPTSKTTGFECEVVIDIYNGLKDWATGHAYSGGQLLTGDDKKTVGAVTVANMNNTDADFNPDGTDIVDSGDDMVAVSPGTTMGRNEIDLMKIVIRKRDPGMPLPGSGNIIFKVPSSVRLWAKPTKEVMVMIPSSGEITITPAELATEKVYYVEAITPSSMIRDIKFEIEYNSHTDYALATAVWVDINPSTQVWSSNTTVPVLGVDLPNVDNIWMKESVNNSWISASGQRYGFGPHYSGQPYTGSGGSPGQHPLTPLLPGIQDKENGGRILFEYTVKPTGSEALVNFDCARQKKARPYQIVDFIEMPLSLSPINFPFEISKNIEEANDDSNNISDEDREPTNGKIYSADRPANQIIQPEAPDIGFKINKITFIEYVRLQVKKGASPIVGSLGNGLFGSRCSNKVEWHCVYYLRRSTNDRKLLVDNAIASASEPNKTTFFGGTGNVVVNVSSSSSTDYYTLMFSSGVDPNDPSDDQWILLNSVADGDFANRNPDGQSWTLSYDGVTVNVFEGTVPFNENDTYLFNVFNSNSKTNEIGLGKFDVTTAP
;
A
#
# COMPACT_ATOMS: atom_id res chain seq x y z
N MET A 1 24.76 -72.84 8.74
CA MET A 1 26.07 -72.16 8.90
C MET A 1 26.10 -71.01 7.90
N LYS A 2 26.34 -69.73 8.19
CA LYS A 2 26.90 -68.97 9.32
C LYS A 2 26.00 -67.75 9.59
N LYS A 3 25.93 -67.36 10.86
CA LYS A 3 25.25 -66.17 11.39
C LYS A 3 26.06 -64.90 11.05
N LEU A 4 25.37 -63.80 10.77
CA LEU A 4 25.89 -62.46 11.08
C LEU A 4 24.78 -61.68 11.82
N LYS A 5 25.04 -61.45 13.10
CA LYS A 5 24.28 -60.57 14.00
C LYS A 5 24.75 -59.14 13.72
N HIS A 6 23.84 -58.19 13.54
CA HIS A 6 24.11 -56.79 13.89
C HIS A 6 22.98 -56.29 14.79
N ILE A 7 23.44 -55.72 15.90
CA ILE A 7 22.70 -55.23 17.06
C ILE A 7 22.47 -53.75 16.80
N PHE A 8 21.21 -53.29 16.83
CA PHE A 8 20.89 -51.88 17.04
C PHE A 8 20.25 -51.74 18.42
N CYS A 9 20.99 -51.10 19.32
CA CYS A 9 20.54 -50.69 20.64
C CYS A 9 19.48 -49.59 20.51
N LEU A 10 18.27 -49.88 20.97
CA LEU A 10 17.29 -48.88 21.40
C LEU A 10 17.75 -48.28 22.74
N PRO A 11 17.84 -46.95 22.91
CA PRO A 11 17.77 -46.37 24.24
C PRO A 11 16.29 -46.34 24.67
N VAL A 12 15.91 -47.26 25.56
CA VAL A 12 14.68 -47.14 26.35
C VAL A 12 14.88 -45.99 27.31
N LEU A 13 14.35 -44.81 26.98
CA LEU A 13 14.26 -43.70 27.91
C LEU A 13 13.10 -43.99 28.87
N LEU A 14 13.44 -44.52 30.04
CA LEU A 14 12.54 -44.66 31.18
C LEU A 14 12.08 -43.26 31.62
N TRP A 15 10.85 -42.88 31.29
CA TRP A 15 10.18 -41.77 31.97
C TRP A 15 9.73 -42.24 33.35
N CYS A 16 10.47 -41.83 34.38
CA CYS A 16 9.97 -41.85 35.75
C CYS A 16 8.79 -40.88 35.84
N ILE A 17 7.57 -41.42 35.90
CA ILE A 17 6.38 -40.69 36.32
C ILE A 17 6.52 -40.51 37.84
N SER A 18 7.14 -39.41 38.25
CA SER A 18 7.00 -38.89 39.60
C SER A 18 5.60 -38.31 39.72
N ALA A 19 4.66 -39.12 40.19
CA ALA A 19 3.36 -38.62 40.66
C ALA A 19 3.62 -37.76 41.90
N TYR A 20 3.91 -36.47 41.69
CA TYR A 20 3.80 -35.47 42.73
C TYR A 20 2.30 -35.26 42.95
N ALA A 21 1.74 -36.01 43.90
CA ALA A 21 0.51 -35.63 44.55
C ALA A 21 0.76 -34.29 45.25
N GLN A 22 0.51 -33.19 44.54
CA GLN A 22 0.34 -31.90 45.17
C GLN A 22 -0.94 -31.99 46.00
N THR A 23 -0.78 -32.25 47.29
CA THR A 23 -1.73 -31.80 48.30
C THR A 23 -2.17 -30.39 47.94
N PRO A 24 -3.47 -30.08 47.85
CA PRO A 24 -3.93 -28.71 47.68
C PRO A 24 -3.56 -27.97 48.96
N THR A 25 -2.36 -27.40 49.01
CA THR A 25 -2.04 -26.33 49.94
C THR A 25 -2.96 -25.19 49.54
N SER A 26 -4.05 -25.07 50.28
CA SER A 26 -4.80 -23.85 50.52
C SER A 26 -3.83 -22.66 50.43
N LYS A 27 -3.76 -22.06 49.24
CA LYS A 27 -3.09 -20.78 49.03
C LYS A 27 -3.99 -19.78 49.73
N THR A 28 -3.55 -19.40 50.92
CA THR A 28 -3.73 -18.09 51.54
C THR A 28 -4.87 -17.26 50.94
N THR A 29 -5.96 -17.18 51.69
CA THR A 29 -6.96 -16.11 51.66
C THR A 29 -6.28 -14.76 51.87
N GLY A 30 -5.56 -14.27 50.87
CA GLY A 30 -5.33 -12.84 50.72
C GLY A 30 -6.67 -12.27 50.28
N PHE A 31 -7.25 -11.37 51.06
CA PHE A 31 -8.50 -10.71 50.73
C PHE A 31 -8.35 -10.02 49.36
N GLU A 32 -8.84 -10.66 48.31
CA GLU A 32 -8.90 -10.04 47.00
C GLU A 32 -10.01 -8.98 47.02
N CYS A 33 -9.80 -7.84 46.36
CA CYS A 33 -10.79 -6.77 46.36
C CYS A 33 -12.17 -7.29 45.91
N GLU A 34 -13.22 -6.96 46.67
CA GLU A 34 -14.62 -7.36 46.42
C GLU A 34 -15.21 -6.70 45.17
N VAL A 35 -14.54 -5.64 44.70
CA VAL A 35 -14.77 -5.03 43.40
C VAL A 35 -13.60 -5.40 42.52
N VAL A 36 -13.88 -5.78 41.28
CA VAL A 36 -12.87 -6.16 40.29
C VAL A 36 -12.96 -5.27 39.07
N ILE A 37 -11.81 -5.04 38.45
CA ILE A 37 -11.68 -4.34 37.19
C ILE A 37 -11.33 -5.34 36.09
N ASP A 38 -12.19 -5.47 35.10
CA ASP A 38 -11.93 -6.23 33.89
C ASP A 38 -11.58 -5.26 32.75
N ILE A 39 -10.60 -5.65 31.93
CA ILE A 39 -10.14 -4.87 30.78
C ILE A 39 -10.16 -5.73 29.51
N TYR A 40 -10.22 -5.02 28.41
CA TYR A 40 -10.64 -5.50 27.11
C TYR A 40 -9.80 -4.73 26.07
N ASN A 41 -9.13 -5.44 25.15
CA ASN A 41 -8.31 -4.83 24.08
C ASN A 41 -9.12 -3.92 23.14
N GLY A 42 -8.56 -2.88 22.54
CA GLY A 42 -9.09 -2.36 21.29
C GLY A 42 -9.03 -3.43 20.18
N LEU A 43 -9.62 -3.13 19.01
CA LEU A 43 -9.39 -3.69 17.67
C LEU A 43 -10.39 -4.77 17.16
N LYS A 44 -11.71 -4.68 17.43
CA LYS A 44 -12.74 -5.58 16.85
C LYS A 44 -14.16 -4.96 16.59
N ASP A 45 -14.78 -5.32 15.45
CA ASP A 45 -16.05 -4.83 14.86
C ASP A 45 -17.36 -5.38 15.49
N TRP A 46 -18.43 -4.57 15.56
CA TRP A 46 -19.68 -4.80 16.32
C TRP A 46 -20.91 -5.31 15.52
N ALA A 47 -20.93 -5.26 14.19
CA ALA A 47 -22.16 -5.49 13.40
C ALA A 47 -22.57 -6.97 13.27
N THR A 48 -21.65 -7.91 13.50
CA THR A 48 -21.81 -9.33 13.14
C THR A 48 -22.01 -10.27 14.33
N GLY A 49 -22.17 -9.74 15.55
CA GLY A 49 -22.43 -10.57 16.75
C GLY A 49 -21.20 -11.29 17.31
N HIS A 50 -19.98 -10.85 16.97
CA HIS A 50 -18.75 -11.35 17.59
C HIS A 50 -17.96 -10.23 18.29
N ALA A 51 -18.06 -10.20 19.63
CA ALA A 51 -17.35 -9.36 20.62
C ALA A 51 -17.08 -7.89 20.23
N TYR A 52 -18.12 -7.10 20.49
CA TYR A 52 -18.20 -5.70 20.93
C TYR A 52 -16.89 -5.03 21.39
N SER A 53 -16.85 -3.70 21.23
CA SER A 53 -15.78 -2.79 21.62
C SER A 53 -15.14 -3.18 22.93
N GLY A 54 -13.81 -3.16 22.92
CA GLY A 54 -13.05 -3.83 23.95
C GLY A 54 -12.57 -5.24 23.57
N GLY A 55 -12.81 -5.72 22.35
CA GLY A 55 -12.03 -6.85 21.83
C GLY A 55 -12.04 -8.08 22.75
N GLN A 56 -10.88 -8.70 22.94
CA GLN A 56 -10.72 -9.88 23.81
C GLN A 56 -10.62 -9.47 25.29
N LEU A 57 -11.52 -9.99 26.13
CA LEU A 57 -11.44 -9.87 27.59
C LEU A 57 -10.12 -10.46 28.11
N LEU A 58 -9.44 -9.71 28.98
CA LEU A 58 -8.31 -10.19 29.77
C LEU A 58 -8.77 -10.37 31.22
N THR A 59 -8.80 -11.61 31.70
CA THR A 59 -9.19 -11.95 33.08
C THR A 59 -8.00 -12.33 33.94
N GLY A 60 -8.20 -12.29 35.26
CA GLY A 60 -7.23 -12.80 36.23
C GLY A 60 -5.90 -12.08 36.17
N ASP A 61 -4.82 -12.85 35.98
CA ASP A 61 -3.47 -12.32 35.93
C ASP A 61 -3.12 -11.72 34.55
N ASP A 62 -3.81 -12.09 33.47
CA ASP A 62 -3.47 -11.61 32.12
C ASP A 62 -3.64 -10.10 31.98
N LYS A 63 -4.63 -9.50 32.66
CA LYS A 63 -4.77 -8.03 32.71
C LYS A 63 -3.60 -7.31 33.39
N LYS A 64 -2.78 -8.05 34.15
CA LYS A 64 -1.62 -7.54 34.90
C LYS A 64 -0.30 -7.91 34.21
N THR A 65 -0.21 -9.11 33.64
CA THR A 65 1.01 -9.66 33.06
C THR A 65 1.12 -9.45 31.56
N VAL A 66 0.01 -9.52 30.81
CA VAL A 66 -0.06 -9.27 29.37
C VAL A 66 -0.50 -7.83 29.11
N GLY A 67 -1.54 -7.39 29.81
CA GLY A 67 -2.16 -6.07 29.67
C GLY A 67 -2.95 -5.92 28.37
N ALA A 68 -3.89 -4.97 28.37
CA ALA A 68 -4.67 -4.66 27.18
C ALA A 68 -3.85 -3.87 26.15
N VAL A 69 -4.30 -3.86 24.90
CA VAL A 69 -3.70 -3.09 23.81
C VAL A 69 -4.74 -2.17 23.19
N THR A 70 -4.36 -0.93 22.88
CA THR A 70 -5.14 0.04 22.10
C THR A 70 -4.22 0.77 21.11
N VAL A 71 -4.79 1.66 20.32
CA VAL A 71 -4.10 2.40 19.26
C VAL A 71 -4.41 3.88 19.32
N ALA A 72 -3.74 4.64 18.45
CA ALA A 72 -3.87 6.08 18.30
C ALA A 72 -5.26 6.64 17.97
N ASN A 73 -6.25 5.76 17.81
CA ASN A 73 -7.58 6.06 17.29
C ASN A 73 -7.54 6.92 16.03
N MET A 74 -6.70 6.49 15.08
CA MET A 74 -6.45 7.27 13.88
C MET A 74 -7.44 6.94 12.78
N ASN A 75 -8.36 5.98 12.94
CA ASN A 75 -9.36 5.65 11.91
C ASN A 75 -10.26 6.84 11.55
N ASN A 76 -11.05 6.66 10.49
CA ASN A 76 -12.29 7.38 10.27
C ASN A 76 -13.45 6.37 10.31
N THR A 77 -14.09 6.27 11.47
CA THR A 77 -15.07 5.22 11.75
C THR A 77 -16.39 5.46 11.03
N ASP A 78 -16.92 6.67 11.01
CA ASP A 78 -18.24 6.98 10.48
C ASP A 78 -18.24 7.48 9.03
N ALA A 79 -17.07 7.56 8.41
CA ALA A 79 -16.81 7.99 7.03
C ALA A 79 -17.22 9.45 6.76
N ASP A 80 -16.99 10.33 7.72
CA ASP A 80 -17.19 11.77 7.58
C ASP A 80 -15.93 12.47 7.01
N PHE A 81 -16.10 13.66 6.45
CA PHE A 81 -15.01 14.39 5.81
C PHE A 81 -15.13 15.88 6.10
N ASN A 82 -13.98 16.54 6.20
CA ASN A 82 -13.92 17.99 6.17
C ASN A 82 -14.44 18.53 4.82
N PRO A 83 -14.83 19.82 4.73
CA PRO A 83 -15.27 20.43 3.47
C PRO A 83 -14.24 20.38 2.32
N ASP A 84 -12.96 20.20 2.63
CA ASP A 84 -11.88 20.03 1.65
C ASP A 84 -11.66 18.57 1.21
N GLY A 85 -12.50 17.65 1.69
CA GLY A 85 -12.46 16.23 1.40
C GLY A 85 -11.37 15.46 2.14
N THR A 86 -10.77 16.03 3.19
CA THR A 86 -9.87 15.29 4.09
C THR A 86 -10.66 14.51 5.14
N ASP A 87 -10.21 13.28 5.45
CA ASP A 87 -10.77 12.45 6.53
C ASP A 87 -10.78 13.24 7.85
N ILE A 88 -11.89 13.21 8.58
CA ILE A 88 -11.88 13.57 10.01
C ILE A 88 -11.43 12.31 10.77
N VAL A 89 -10.41 12.45 11.60
CA VAL A 89 -9.85 11.32 12.34
C VAL A 89 -10.55 11.18 13.69
N ASP A 90 -10.86 9.95 14.07
CA ASP A 90 -11.64 9.64 15.27
C ASP A 90 -11.02 10.29 16.53
N SER A 91 -9.70 10.32 16.68
CA SER A 91 -9.02 10.98 17.83
C SER A 91 -9.37 12.46 18.05
N GLY A 92 -9.82 13.15 16.99
CA GLY A 92 -10.31 14.53 17.01
C GLY A 92 -11.84 14.66 16.94
N ASP A 93 -12.55 13.54 16.87
CA ASP A 93 -14.00 13.48 16.78
C ASP A 93 -14.63 12.88 18.04
N ASP A 94 -15.60 13.61 18.58
CA ASP A 94 -16.34 13.25 19.78
C ASP A 94 -17.62 12.44 19.43
N MET A 95 -17.91 12.16 18.15
CA MET A 95 -19.09 11.38 17.74
C MET A 95 -18.87 10.51 16.49
N VAL A 96 -18.33 9.32 16.70
CA VAL A 96 -17.97 8.36 15.64
C VAL A 96 -19.10 7.37 15.29
N ALA A 97 -20.32 7.86 15.12
CA ALA A 97 -21.49 7.02 14.90
C ALA A 97 -21.77 6.81 13.39
N VAL A 98 -21.54 5.58 12.90
CA VAL A 98 -21.81 5.23 11.50
C VAL A 98 -23.24 5.55 11.09
N SER A 99 -23.40 6.36 10.05
CA SER A 99 -24.70 6.69 9.49
C SER A 99 -25.43 5.43 8.99
N PRO A 100 -26.71 5.19 9.37
CA PRO A 100 -27.44 4.03 8.90
C PRO A 100 -27.45 3.93 7.37
N GLY A 101 -27.03 2.77 6.84
CA GLY A 101 -27.03 2.49 5.40
C GLY A 101 -25.75 2.87 4.65
N THR A 102 -24.74 3.46 5.31
CA THR A 102 -23.41 3.58 4.71
C THR A 102 -22.60 2.30 4.91
N THR A 103 -21.84 1.94 3.88
CA THR A 103 -20.84 0.86 3.90
C THR A 103 -19.42 1.40 3.96
N MET A 104 -19.26 2.73 3.94
CA MET A 104 -17.95 3.39 4.01
C MET A 104 -17.39 3.44 5.44
N GLY A 105 -18.27 3.57 6.43
CA GLY A 105 -17.90 3.48 7.83
C GLY A 105 -17.81 2.03 8.32
N ARG A 106 -17.34 1.87 9.55
CA ARG A 106 -17.39 0.63 10.35
C ARG A 106 -17.63 1.00 11.80
N ASN A 107 -17.92 0.02 12.64
CA ASN A 107 -17.99 0.30 14.07
C ASN A 107 -16.64 0.79 14.60
N GLU A 108 -16.65 1.66 15.61
CA GLU A 108 -15.44 2.11 16.28
C GLU A 108 -14.78 0.90 16.93
N ILE A 109 -13.48 0.71 16.76
CA ILE A 109 -12.82 -0.47 17.29
C ILE A 109 -11.65 -0.12 18.19
N ASP A 110 -11.22 1.12 18.24
CA ASP A 110 -9.91 1.48 18.81
C ASP A 110 -9.99 1.63 20.32
N LEU A 111 -11.18 1.91 20.83
CA LEU A 111 -11.45 2.07 22.25
C LEU A 111 -11.29 0.74 23.01
N MET A 112 -10.56 0.79 24.11
CA MET A 112 -10.60 -0.29 25.11
C MET A 112 -11.92 -0.21 25.87
N LYS A 113 -12.30 -1.32 26.51
CA LYS A 113 -13.42 -1.33 27.45
C LYS A 113 -12.92 -1.62 28.86
N ILE A 114 -13.47 -0.91 29.83
CA ILE A 114 -13.28 -1.20 31.24
C ILE A 114 -14.63 -1.57 31.82
N VAL A 115 -14.67 -2.69 32.55
CA VAL A 115 -15.84 -3.13 33.29
C VAL A 115 -15.46 -3.23 34.76
N ILE A 116 -16.03 -2.34 35.57
CA ILE A 116 -15.93 -2.40 37.03
C ILE A 116 -17.17 -3.13 37.51
N ARG A 117 -17.00 -4.18 38.31
CA ARG A 117 -18.13 -4.99 38.80
C ARG A 117 -17.82 -5.59 40.15
N LYS A 118 -18.86 -6.12 40.80
CA LYS A 118 -18.69 -6.96 41.98
C LYS A 118 -17.95 -8.24 41.57
N ARG A 119 -17.07 -8.71 42.45
CA ARG A 119 -16.43 -10.02 42.31
C ARG A 119 -17.49 -11.12 42.25
N ASP A 120 -18.42 -11.07 43.20
CA ASP A 120 -19.56 -11.97 43.32
C ASP A 120 -20.87 -11.21 43.02
N PRO A 121 -21.40 -11.25 41.78
CA PRO A 121 -22.56 -10.45 41.38
C PRO A 121 -23.83 -10.68 42.21
N GLY A 122 -23.98 -11.88 42.79
CA GLY A 122 -25.12 -12.27 43.62
C GLY A 122 -25.04 -11.81 45.07
N MET A 123 -23.91 -11.27 45.52
CA MET A 123 -23.69 -10.86 46.91
C MET A 123 -23.76 -9.34 47.06
N PRO A 124 -24.30 -8.83 48.19
CA PRO A 124 -24.18 -7.41 48.50
C PRO A 124 -22.70 -7.05 48.72
N LEU A 125 -22.30 -5.85 48.31
CA LEU A 125 -20.96 -5.35 48.61
C LEU A 125 -20.82 -5.14 50.14
N PRO A 126 -19.81 -5.74 50.78
CA PRO A 126 -19.60 -5.55 52.21
C PRO A 126 -19.04 -4.15 52.48
N GLY A 127 -19.67 -3.40 53.39
CA GLY A 127 -19.24 -2.05 53.78
C GLY A 127 -20.05 -0.92 53.15
N SER A 128 -19.75 0.31 53.54
CA SER A 128 -20.49 1.52 53.12
C SER A 128 -19.62 2.55 52.38
N GLY A 129 -18.37 2.20 52.08
CA GLY A 129 -17.46 3.08 51.35
C GLY A 129 -17.88 3.28 49.89
N ASN A 130 -17.40 4.36 49.28
CA ASN A 130 -17.43 4.49 47.83
C ASN A 130 -16.27 3.70 47.20
N ILE A 131 -16.42 3.39 45.92
CA ILE A 131 -15.37 2.78 45.11
C ILE A 131 -14.61 3.91 44.44
N ILE A 132 -13.28 3.90 44.54
CA ILE A 132 -12.42 4.90 43.91
C ILE A 132 -11.80 4.26 42.67
N PHE A 133 -12.07 4.84 41.50
CA PHE A 133 -11.49 4.44 40.24
C PHE A 133 -10.42 5.46 39.82
N LYS A 134 -9.15 5.05 39.88
CA LYS A 134 -7.98 5.84 39.51
C LYS A 134 -7.72 5.66 38.01
N VAL A 135 -7.74 6.78 37.30
CA VAL A 135 -7.63 6.88 35.85
C VAL A 135 -6.33 7.62 35.50
N PRO A 136 -5.46 7.06 34.64
CA PRO A 136 -4.24 7.73 34.23
C PRO A 136 -4.55 8.98 33.39
N SER A 137 -3.68 9.98 33.42
CA SER A 137 -3.86 11.23 32.67
C SER A 137 -3.66 11.08 31.16
N SER A 138 -3.16 9.94 30.70
CA SER A 138 -2.89 9.63 29.28
C SER A 138 -4.12 9.11 28.51
N VAL A 139 -5.32 9.15 29.11
CA VAL A 139 -6.55 8.65 28.47
C VAL A 139 -7.74 9.59 28.64
N ARG A 140 -8.72 9.44 27.75
CA ARG A 140 -10.10 9.93 27.89
C ARG A 140 -11.03 8.76 28.15
N LEU A 141 -12.13 9.05 28.85
CA LEU A 141 -13.19 8.09 29.11
C LEU A 141 -14.49 8.50 28.43
N TRP A 142 -15.18 7.52 27.88
CA TRP A 142 -16.45 7.67 27.20
C TRP A 142 -17.48 6.74 27.84
N ALA A 143 -18.72 7.20 27.97
CA ALA A 143 -19.82 6.38 28.50
C ALA A 143 -20.42 5.45 27.43
N LYS A 144 -20.18 5.77 26.15
CA LYS A 144 -20.61 5.00 24.98
C LYS A 144 -19.43 4.76 24.05
N PRO A 145 -19.47 3.69 23.27
CA PRO A 145 -18.35 3.39 22.38
C PRO A 145 -18.37 4.26 21.11
N THR A 146 -19.46 4.96 20.84
CA THR A 146 -19.62 5.96 19.76
C THR A 146 -19.16 7.37 20.17
N LYS A 147 -18.48 7.50 21.32
CA LYS A 147 -17.98 8.77 21.89
C LYS A 147 -19.01 9.86 22.22
N GLU A 148 -20.31 9.65 21.98
CA GLU A 148 -21.36 10.65 22.24
C GLU A 148 -21.36 11.34 23.62
N VAL A 149 -20.81 10.70 24.66
CA VAL A 149 -20.79 11.23 26.03
C VAL A 149 -19.43 11.01 26.67
N MET A 150 -18.63 12.09 26.75
CA MET A 150 -17.37 12.10 27.49
C MET A 150 -17.62 12.04 29.01
N VAL A 151 -16.84 11.25 29.72
CA VAL A 151 -16.83 11.17 31.17
C VAL A 151 -15.76 12.11 31.70
N MET A 152 -16.17 13.10 32.50
CA MET A 152 -15.24 14.04 33.12
C MET A 152 -14.40 13.36 34.18
N ILE A 153 -13.08 13.33 33.98
CA ILE A 153 -12.11 12.87 34.97
C ILE A 153 -11.71 14.09 35.84
N PRO A 154 -11.92 14.05 37.16
CA PRO A 154 -11.47 15.13 38.04
C PRO A 154 -9.96 15.33 37.96
N SER A 155 -9.47 16.52 38.33
CA SER A 155 -8.03 16.81 38.33
C SER A 155 -7.19 15.92 39.26
N SER A 156 -7.83 15.24 40.22
CA SER A 156 -7.20 14.20 41.04
C SER A 156 -6.89 12.91 40.27
N GLY A 157 -7.51 12.70 39.10
CA GLY A 157 -7.48 11.42 38.38
C GLY A 157 -8.38 10.35 39.00
N GLU A 158 -9.24 10.71 39.95
CA GLU A 158 -10.07 9.76 40.71
C GLU A 158 -11.56 9.97 40.47
N ILE A 159 -12.24 8.93 39.98
CA ILE A 159 -13.69 8.88 39.83
C ILE A 159 -14.28 8.13 41.01
N THR A 160 -15.22 8.76 41.70
CA THR A 160 -15.99 8.11 42.78
C THR A 160 -17.20 7.40 42.19
N ILE A 161 -17.31 6.09 42.45
CA ILE A 161 -18.46 5.26 42.05
C ILE A 161 -19.18 4.82 43.32
N THR A 162 -20.47 5.08 43.39
CA THR A 162 -21.29 4.65 44.53
C THR A 162 -21.68 3.17 44.39
N PRO A 163 -21.93 2.45 45.50
CA PRO A 163 -22.43 1.08 45.44
C PRO A 163 -23.73 0.92 44.62
N ALA A 164 -24.56 1.97 44.55
CA ALA A 164 -25.79 1.98 43.76
C ALA A 164 -25.53 2.02 42.25
N GLU A 165 -24.49 2.75 41.81
CA GLU A 165 -24.06 2.75 40.40
C GLU A 165 -23.46 1.41 39.96
N LEU A 166 -23.02 0.58 40.91
CA LEU A 166 -22.51 -0.77 40.68
C LEU A 166 -23.58 -1.85 40.89
N ALA A 167 -24.86 -1.55 40.63
CA ALA A 167 -25.97 -2.50 40.79
C ALA A 167 -25.69 -3.82 40.04
N THR A 168 -25.12 -3.73 38.82
CA THR A 168 -24.59 -4.84 38.03
C THR A 168 -23.12 -4.62 37.70
N GLU A 169 -22.83 -3.62 36.88
CA GLU A 169 -21.49 -3.23 36.43
C GLU A 169 -21.48 -1.76 36.00
N LYS A 170 -20.30 -1.14 36.05
CA LYS A 170 -20.03 0.18 35.48
C LYS A 170 -19.08 0.00 34.31
N VAL A 171 -19.46 0.50 33.14
CA VAL A 171 -18.70 0.37 31.89
C VAL A 171 -18.16 1.72 31.47
N TYR A 172 -16.90 1.73 31.05
CA TYR A 172 -16.25 2.85 30.40
C TYR A 172 -15.57 2.39 29.12
N TYR A 173 -15.53 3.26 28.12
CA TYR A 173 -14.71 3.09 26.93
C TYR A 173 -13.53 4.05 27.00
N VAL A 174 -12.35 3.56 26.69
CA VAL A 174 -11.11 4.27 26.94
C VAL A 174 -10.42 4.57 25.62
N GLU A 175 -10.13 5.84 25.42
CA GLU A 175 -9.31 6.32 24.33
C GLU A 175 -7.96 6.77 24.89
N ALA A 176 -6.87 6.24 24.35
CA ALA A 176 -5.55 6.77 24.70
C ALA A 176 -5.27 8.03 23.87
N ILE A 177 -4.81 9.10 24.54
CA ILE A 177 -4.55 10.40 23.90
C ILE A 177 -3.07 10.67 23.65
N THR A 178 -2.20 9.77 24.13
CA THR A 178 -0.76 9.82 23.93
C THR A 178 -0.21 8.40 23.79
N PRO A 179 0.87 8.18 23.03
CA PRO A 179 1.52 6.88 22.96
C PRO A 179 2.04 6.44 24.33
N SER A 180 2.02 5.13 24.56
CA SER A 180 2.71 4.54 25.70
C SER A 180 4.22 4.79 25.59
N SER A 181 4.84 5.10 26.72
CA SER A 181 6.29 5.27 26.91
C SER A 181 7.02 3.93 27.04
N MET A 182 6.31 2.90 27.53
CA MET A 182 6.76 1.52 27.60
C MET A 182 5.54 0.58 27.59
N ILE A 183 5.78 -0.70 27.34
CA ILE A 183 4.72 -1.72 27.45
C ILE A 183 4.11 -1.69 28.85
N ARG A 184 2.76 -1.68 28.92
CA ARG A 184 1.95 -1.77 30.16
C ARG A 184 2.08 -0.57 31.11
N ASP A 185 2.31 0.63 30.60
CA ASP A 185 2.43 1.83 31.42
C ASP A 185 1.09 2.49 31.79
N ILE A 186 0.01 2.20 31.07
CA ILE A 186 -1.33 2.69 31.40
C ILE A 186 -1.92 1.80 32.49
N LYS A 187 -1.95 2.30 33.73
CA LYS A 187 -2.52 1.59 34.89
C LYS A 187 -3.88 2.13 35.27
N PHE A 188 -4.87 1.26 35.26
CA PHE A 188 -6.19 1.49 35.84
C PHE A 188 -6.27 0.78 37.18
N GLU A 189 -6.67 1.48 38.24
CA GLU A 189 -6.76 0.91 39.59
C GLU A 189 -8.11 1.22 40.21
N ILE A 190 -8.70 0.23 40.85
CA ILE A 190 -9.87 0.40 41.70
C ILE A 190 -9.49 0.16 43.16
N GLU A 191 -10.07 0.95 44.05
CA GLU A 191 -9.90 0.82 45.50
C GLU A 191 -11.27 0.75 46.17
N TYR A 192 -11.46 -0.25 47.04
CA TYR A 192 -12.65 -0.41 47.85
C TYR A 192 -12.29 -1.03 49.20
N ASN A 193 -12.71 -0.38 50.31
CA ASN A 193 -12.38 -0.80 51.68
C ASN A 193 -10.90 -1.17 51.87
N SER A 194 -9.99 -0.31 51.39
CA SER A 194 -8.53 -0.51 51.47
C SER A 194 -7.97 -1.72 50.69
N HIS A 195 -8.78 -2.36 49.85
CA HIS A 195 -8.33 -3.39 48.91
C HIS A 195 -8.29 -2.81 47.50
N THR A 196 -7.33 -3.25 46.70
CA THR A 196 -7.17 -2.78 45.32
C THR A 196 -7.19 -3.93 44.33
N ASP A 197 -7.63 -3.61 43.12
CA ASP A 197 -7.43 -4.43 41.93
C ASP A 197 -7.06 -3.50 40.78
N TYR A 198 -6.31 -4.00 39.81
CA TYR A 198 -5.80 -3.16 38.73
C TYR A 198 -5.64 -3.93 37.42
N ALA A 199 -5.63 -3.16 36.34
CA ALA A 199 -5.36 -3.63 34.99
C ALA A 199 -4.34 -2.70 34.33
N LEU A 200 -3.50 -3.27 33.47
CA LEU A 200 -2.51 -2.55 32.68
C LEU A 200 -2.89 -2.54 31.20
N ALA A 201 -2.46 -1.52 30.48
CA ALA A 201 -2.64 -1.41 29.05
C ALA A 201 -1.44 -0.76 28.36
N THR A 202 -1.34 -0.97 27.04
CA THR A 202 -0.35 -0.36 26.15
C THR A 202 -1.06 0.30 24.98
N ALA A 203 -0.67 1.53 24.68
CA ALA A 203 -1.22 2.33 23.62
C ALA A 203 -0.17 2.44 22.49
N VAL A 204 -0.45 1.85 21.32
CA VAL A 204 0.50 1.72 20.20
C VAL A 204 0.27 2.75 19.11
N TRP A 205 1.32 3.53 18.79
CA TRP A 205 1.33 4.59 17.77
C TRP A 205 2.38 4.29 16.72
N VAL A 206 2.10 4.75 15.51
CA VAL A 206 3.05 4.69 14.41
C VAL A 206 3.16 6.08 13.79
N ASP A 207 4.30 6.73 14.01
CA ASP A 207 4.56 8.06 13.50
C ASP A 207 5.30 8.00 12.16
N ILE A 208 4.98 8.93 11.28
CA ILE A 208 5.75 9.21 10.07
C ILE A 208 5.81 10.72 9.81
N ASN A 209 7.01 11.20 9.46
CA ASN A 209 7.23 12.54 8.94
C ASN A 209 7.63 12.45 7.47
N PRO A 210 6.70 12.71 6.52
CA PRO A 210 6.98 12.55 5.09
C PRO A 210 8.20 13.32 4.56
N SER A 211 8.55 14.44 5.19
CA SER A 211 9.72 15.25 4.77
C SER A 211 11.08 14.61 5.05
N THR A 212 11.15 13.64 5.97
CA THR A 212 12.40 13.03 6.44
C THR A 212 12.41 11.51 6.41
N GLN A 213 11.24 10.90 6.28
CA GLN A 213 11.05 9.46 6.35
C GLN A 213 10.37 8.88 5.10
N VAL A 214 10.26 9.67 4.04
CA VAL A 214 9.81 9.19 2.73
C VAL A 214 10.84 9.56 1.68
N TRP A 215 11.27 8.54 0.92
CA TRP A 215 12.26 8.66 -0.13
C TRP A 215 11.59 8.39 -1.47
N SER A 216 11.28 9.47 -2.19
CA SER A 216 10.55 9.46 -3.45
C SER A 216 11.28 10.17 -4.59
N SER A 217 12.49 10.69 -4.34
CA SER A 217 13.27 11.41 -5.34
C SER A 217 14.54 10.66 -5.73
N ASN A 218 15.05 10.99 -6.91
CA ASN A 218 16.21 10.37 -7.55
C ASN A 218 17.57 10.61 -6.86
N THR A 219 17.56 11.22 -5.67
CA THR A 219 18.75 11.81 -5.03
C THR A 219 18.89 11.49 -3.54
N THR A 220 18.04 10.66 -2.94
CA THR A 220 18.08 10.32 -1.50
C THR A 220 17.95 8.80 -1.32
N VAL A 221 18.95 7.95 -1.58
CA VAL A 221 20.17 7.63 -0.78
C VAL A 221 19.85 7.27 0.69
N PRO A 222 18.95 6.31 0.92
CA PRO A 222 19.42 5.26 1.82
C PRO A 222 19.59 3.92 1.11
N VAL A 223 20.67 3.23 1.46
CA VAL A 223 20.85 1.81 1.22
C VAL A 223 20.28 1.07 2.42
N LEU A 224 19.29 0.20 2.19
CA LEU A 224 18.71 -0.59 3.28
C LEU A 224 19.78 -1.49 3.91
N GLY A 225 19.86 -1.51 5.24
CA GLY A 225 20.88 -2.22 6.01
C GLY A 225 22.21 -1.48 6.18
N VAL A 226 22.42 -0.34 5.52
CA VAL A 226 23.61 0.52 5.72
C VAL A 226 23.18 1.85 6.31
N ASP A 227 22.41 2.63 5.55
CA ASP A 227 21.90 3.94 5.99
C ASP A 227 20.63 3.77 6.83
N LEU A 228 19.88 2.68 6.58
CA LEU A 228 18.72 2.25 7.35
C LEU A 228 19.01 0.88 7.97
N PRO A 229 19.80 0.83 9.07
CA PRO A 229 20.28 -0.42 9.65
C PRO A 229 19.19 -1.27 10.31
N ASN A 230 18.00 -0.71 10.54
CA ASN A 230 16.89 -1.39 11.21
C ASN A 230 15.96 -2.14 10.25
N VAL A 231 16.34 -2.31 8.98
CA VAL A 231 15.60 -3.20 8.08
C VAL A 231 16.10 -4.62 8.30
N ASP A 232 15.28 -5.45 8.94
CA ASP A 232 15.62 -6.84 9.24
C ASP A 232 15.14 -7.78 8.13
N ASN A 233 14.05 -7.45 7.43
CA ASN A 233 13.56 -8.26 6.30
C ASN A 233 14.62 -8.35 5.17
N ILE A 234 15.17 -9.56 5.01
CA ILE A 234 16.20 -9.86 3.99
C ILE A 234 15.64 -9.68 2.59
N TRP A 235 14.41 -10.13 2.33
CA TRP A 235 13.78 -10.01 1.02
C TRP A 235 13.55 -8.57 0.63
N MET A 236 13.15 -7.71 1.57
CA MET A 236 13.02 -6.27 1.32
C MET A 236 14.37 -5.63 1.00
N LYS A 237 15.40 -5.92 1.80
CA LYS A 237 16.77 -5.45 1.52
C LYS A 237 17.23 -5.87 0.14
N GLU A 238 17.05 -7.14 -0.22
CA GLU A 238 17.47 -7.67 -1.53
C GLU A 238 16.65 -7.08 -2.68
N SER A 239 15.33 -6.96 -2.51
CA SER A 239 14.45 -6.32 -3.48
C SER A 239 14.90 -4.90 -3.76
N VAL A 240 14.99 -4.05 -2.73
CA VAL A 240 15.34 -2.63 -2.89
C VAL A 240 16.80 -2.43 -3.34
N ASN A 241 17.75 -3.20 -2.81
CA ASN A 241 19.18 -3.01 -3.10
C ASN A 241 19.66 -3.72 -4.37
N ASN A 242 18.94 -4.70 -4.92
CA ASN A 242 19.43 -5.48 -6.06
C ASN A 242 18.40 -5.62 -7.18
N SER A 243 17.10 -5.68 -6.87
CA SER A 243 16.06 -6.00 -7.86
C SER A 243 15.28 -4.77 -8.33
N TRP A 244 15.13 -3.77 -7.46
CA TRP A 244 14.38 -2.54 -7.68
C TRP A 244 15.34 -1.34 -7.75
N ILE A 245 16.47 -1.54 -8.43
CA ILE A 245 17.42 -0.46 -8.75
C ILE A 245 17.25 -0.04 -10.21
N SER A 246 17.49 1.23 -10.50
CA SER A 246 17.34 1.77 -11.84
C SER A 246 18.57 1.44 -12.71
N ALA A 247 18.50 1.61 -14.04
CA ALA A 247 19.66 1.45 -14.92
C ALA A 247 20.78 2.44 -14.57
N SER A 248 20.41 3.59 -14.01
CA SER A 248 21.32 4.61 -13.47
C SER A 248 21.79 4.33 -12.04
N GLY A 249 21.37 3.23 -11.41
CA GLY A 249 21.75 2.87 -10.03
C GLY A 249 20.91 3.51 -8.93
N GLN A 250 19.83 4.23 -9.27
CA GLN A 250 18.91 4.89 -8.34
C GLN A 250 17.92 3.89 -7.75
N ARG A 251 17.70 3.95 -6.43
CA ARG A 251 16.75 3.08 -5.72
C ARG A 251 15.34 3.64 -5.67
N TYR A 252 15.21 4.97 -5.65
CA TYR A 252 13.95 5.67 -5.45
C TYR A 252 13.79 6.78 -6.47
N GLY A 253 12.56 7.29 -6.57
CA GLY A 253 12.18 8.27 -7.57
C GLY A 253 11.96 7.67 -8.94
N PHE A 254 11.48 8.53 -9.83
CA PHE A 254 11.15 8.21 -11.21
C PHE A 254 12.41 7.89 -12.01
N GLY A 255 12.42 6.78 -12.75
CA GLY A 255 13.52 6.51 -13.67
C GLY A 255 13.52 5.10 -14.25
N PRO A 256 14.58 4.78 -15.01
CA PRO A 256 14.66 3.54 -15.75
C PRO A 256 14.81 2.31 -14.86
N HIS A 257 13.86 1.37 -14.82
CA HIS A 257 13.96 0.14 -14.04
C HIS A 257 15.07 -0.83 -14.52
N TYR A 258 16.14 -1.11 -13.75
CA TYR A 258 17.03 -2.23 -14.05
C TYR A 258 16.56 -3.52 -13.38
N SER A 259 16.20 -4.54 -14.16
CA SER A 259 16.13 -5.89 -13.63
C SER A 259 17.57 -6.37 -13.38
N GLY A 260 18.02 -6.33 -12.13
CA GLY A 260 19.25 -7.00 -11.69
C GLY A 260 19.33 -8.45 -12.18
N GLN A 261 20.54 -9.00 -12.21
CA GLN A 261 20.74 -10.45 -12.41
C GLN A 261 19.91 -11.21 -11.36
N PRO A 262 19.20 -12.28 -11.76
CA PRO A 262 18.44 -13.10 -10.82
C PRO A 262 19.36 -13.60 -9.70
N TYR A 263 18.84 -13.55 -8.47
CA TYR A 263 19.44 -14.12 -7.27
C TYR A 263 20.09 -15.48 -7.55
N THR A 264 21.38 -15.65 -7.32
CA THR A 264 21.96 -16.98 -7.15
C THR A 264 21.75 -17.38 -5.71
N GLY A 265 20.83 -18.30 -5.44
CA GLY A 265 20.65 -18.80 -4.08
C GLY A 265 21.90 -19.47 -3.55
N SER A 266 21.96 -19.66 -2.23
CA SER A 266 23.03 -20.40 -1.55
C SER A 266 23.22 -21.84 -2.05
N GLY A 267 22.32 -22.34 -2.92
CA GLY A 267 22.42 -23.59 -3.65
C GLY A 267 22.96 -23.51 -5.09
N GLY A 268 23.48 -22.36 -5.55
CA GLY A 268 24.13 -22.22 -6.86
C GLY A 268 23.21 -22.22 -8.09
N SER A 269 21.90 -22.46 -7.91
CA SER A 269 20.91 -22.24 -8.96
C SER A 269 20.41 -20.79 -8.90
N PRO A 270 20.40 -20.05 -10.02
CA PRO A 270 19.71 -18.78 -10.12
C PRO A 270 18.24 -18.99 -9.75
N GLY A 271 17.81 -18.45 -8.61
CA GLY A 271 16.41 -18.21 -8.34
C GLY A 271 15.92 -17.27 -9.42
N GLN A 272 15.20 -17.83 -10.40
CA GLN A 272 14.51 -17.03 -11.38
C GLN A 272 13.67 -15.98 -10.63
N HIS A 273 13.79 -14.71 -11.02
CA HIS A 273 12.79 -13.72 -10.62
C HIS A 273 11.42 -14.33 -10.98
N PRO A 274 10.35 -14.15 -10.19
CA PRO A 274 9.02 -14.63 -10.55
C PRO A 274 8.53 -14.11 -11.93
N LEU A 275 9.25 -13.15 -12.53
CA LEU A 275 9.01 -12.63 -13.89
C LEU A 275 10.06 -13.10 -14.92
N THR A 276 11.19 -13.69 -14.53
CA THR A 276 12.25 -14.17 -15.44
C THR A 276 11.77 -15.27 -16.40
N PRO A 277 10.98 -16.30 -15.98
CA PRO A 277 10.57 -17.34 -16.91
C PRO A 277 9.40 -16.92 -17.81
N LEU A 278 8.67 -15.87 -17.45
CA LEU A 278 7.52 -15.37 -18.23
C LEU A 278 7.93 -14.36 -19.31
N LEU A 279 9.14 -13.80 -19.27
CA LEU A 279 9.51 -12.65 -20.08
C LEU A 279 10.97 -12.70 -20.60
N PRO A 280 11.33 -13.62 -21.50
CA PRO A 280 12.49 -13.41 -22.37
C PRO A 280 12.13 -12.26 -23.34
N GLY A 281 12.67 -11.08 -23.12
CA GLY A 281 12.52 -9.91 -24.01
C GLY A 281 11.75 -8.73 -23.44
N ILE A 282 10.86 -8.93 -22.45
CA ILE A 282 10.08 -7.82 -21.87
C ILE A 282 10.86 -7.23 -20.70
N GLN A 283 11.75 -6.31 -21.05
CA GLN A 283 12.40 -5.41 -20.12
C GLN A 283 11.98 -3.99 -20.51
N ASP A 284 10.81 -3.55 -20.04
CA ASP A 284 10.55 -2.13 -19.79
C ASP A 284 11.51 -1.69 -18.69
N LYS A 285 12.77 -1.55 -19.10
CA LYS A 285 13.90 -1.22 -18.27
C LYS A 285 13.94 0.27 -17.92
N GLU A 286 12.90 1.01 -18.33
CA GLU A 286 12.97 2.45 -18.51
C GLU A 286 11.90 3.24 -17.75
N ASN A 287 10.90 2.58 -17.17
CA ASN A 287 9.85 3.25 -16.40
C ASN A 287 9.52 2.46 -15.14
N GLY A 288 10.11 2.84 -14.01
CA GLY A 288 9.75 2.31 -12.71
C GLY A 288 10.18 3.30 -11.65
N GLY A 289 9.26 4.10 -11.19
CA GLY A 289 9.52 4.88 -10.00
C GLY A 289 9.49 3.99 -8.75
N ARG A 290 10.22 4.33 -7.70
CA ARG A 290 10.06 3.65 -6.40
C ARG A 290 9.96 4.66 -5.28
N ILE A 291 9.27 4.27 -4.22
CA ILE A 291 9.12 5.07 -3.01
C ILE A 291 9.37 4.18 -1.80
N LEU A 292 10.03 4.73 -0.78
CA LEU A 292 10.23 4.05 0.50
C LEU A 292 9.66 4.89 1.63
N PHE A 293 9.02 4.24 2.58
CA PHE A 293 8.49 4.79 3.82
C PHE A 293 9.21 4.16 5.01
N GLU A 294 9.67 4.98 5.96
CA GLU A 294 10.09 4.54 7.29
C GLU A 294 9.07 5.04 8.31
N TYR A 295 8.53 4.11 9.10
CA TYR A 295 7.65 4.44 10.20
C TYR A 295 8.35 4.25 11.55
N THR A 296 7.94 5.02 12.55
CA THR A 296 8.42 4.89 13.93
C THR A 296 7.31 4.35 14.82
N VAL A 297 7.49 3.13 15.31
CA VAL A 297 6.59 2.44 16.23
C VAL A 297 6.88 2.84 17.67
N LYS A 298 5.83 3.19 18.42
CA LYS A 298 5.89 3.53 19.85
C LYS A 298 4.83 2.75 20.64
N PRO A 299 5.17 2.22 21.84
CA PRO A 299 6.53 2.09 22.37
C PRO A 299 7.32 1.00 21.64
N THR A 300 8.65 1.03 21.76
CA THR A 300 9.50 -0.10 21.34
C THR A 300 9.10 -1.37 22.12
N GLY A 301 9.10 -2.53 21.46
CA GLY A 301 8.65 -3.80 22.05
C GLY A 301 7.17 -4.12 21.75
N SER A 302 6.42 -3.22 21.11
CA SER A 302 5.00 -3.44 20.79
C SER A 302 4.76 -4.65 19.88
N GLU A 303 5.75 -5.08 19.11
CA GLU A 303 5.75 -6.30 18.30
C GLU A 303 5.56 -7.60 19.10
N ALA A 304 5.77 -7.55 20.42
CA ALA A 304 5.42 -8.63 21.33
C ALA A 304 3.90 -8.76 21.54
N LEU A 305 3.13 -7.71 21.27
CA LEU A 305 1.69 -7.60 21.55
C LEU A 305 0.82 -7.52 20.29
N VAL A 306 1.36 -6.96 19.20
CA VAL A 306 0.62 -6.72 17.96
C VAL A 306 1.37 -7.21 16.73
N ASN A 307 0.63 -7.36 15.64
CA ASN A 307 1.19 -7.49 14.30
C ASN A 307 0.85 -6.22 13.51
N PHE A 308 1.79 -5.74 12.71
CA PHE A 308 1.63 -4.56 11.85
C PHE A 308 1.30 -4.95 10.41
N ASP A 309 0.65 -4.03 9.72
CA ASP A 309 0.21 -4.16 8.34
C ASP A 309 0.37 -2.81 7.63
N CYS A 310 1.28 -2.71 6.66
CA CYS A 310 1.41 -1.50 5.85
C CYS A 310 0.40 -1.60 4.71
N ALA A 311 -0.69 -0.84 4.84
CA ALA A 311 -1.81 -0.89 3.93
C ALA A 311 -1.74 0.24 2.91
N ARG A 312 -2.20 -0.07 1.69
CA ARG A 312 -2.25 0.89 0.59
C ARG A 312 -3.58 0.93 -0.13
N GLN A 313 -4.02 2.15 -0.42
CA GLN A 313 -5.11 2.42 -1.34
C GLN A 313 -4.57 3.07 -2.62
N LYS A 314 -5.24 2.82 -3.75
CA LYS A 314 -4.89 3.31 -5.07
C LYS A 314 -6.11 3.79 -5.83
N LYS A 315 -5.94 4.90 -6.55
CA LYS A 315 -6.83 5.41 -7.59
C LYS A 315 -6.02 5.60 -8.87
N ALA A 316 -6.45 5.01 -9.98
CA ALA A 316 -5.71 5.02 -11.25
C ALA A 316 -6.60 5.40 -12.43
N ARG A 317 -6.05 6.20 -13.36
CA ARG A 317 -6.63 6.51 -14.67
C ARG A 317 -5.59 6.21 -15.75
N PRO A 318 -5.61 4.99 -16.32
CA PRO A 318 -4.71 4.61 -17.40
C PRO A 318 -5.32 4.95 -18.76
N TYR A 319 -4.49 5.40 -19.70
CA TYR A 319 -4.86 5.70 -21.08
C TYR A 319 -3.84 5.09 -22.06
N GLN A 320 -4.31 4.77 -23.26
CA GLN A 320 -3.46 4.35 -24.37
C GLN A 320 -3.87 5.05 -25.66
N ILE A 321 -2.90 5.40 -26.49
CA ILE A 321 -3.14 5.78 -27.88
C ILE A 321 -2.49 4.69 -28.71
N VAL A 322 -3.32 3.98 -29.47
CA VAL A 322 -2.89 2.87 -30.31
C VAL A 322 -3.03 3.24 -31.77
N ASP A 323 -2.33 2.53 -32.64
CA ASP A 323 -2.44 2.66 -34.09
C ASP A 323 -3.94 2.55 -34.49
N PHE A 324 -4.37 3.37 -35.45
CA PHE A 324 -5.76 3.51 -35.93
C PHE A 324 -6.79 4.11 -34.97
N ILE A 325 -6.38 4.65 -33.82
CA ILE A 325 -7.31 5.28 -32.87
C ILE A 325 -6.96 6.75 -32.65
N GLU A 326 -7.96 7.61 -32.84
CA GLU A 326 -7.85 9.08 -32.84
C GLU A 326 -7.62 9.69 -31.46
N MET A 327 -8.10 9.03 -30.41
CA MET A 327 -8.14 9.59 -29.07
C MET A 327 -7.53 8.64 -28.04
N PRO A 328 -6.96 9.17 -26.94
CA PRO A 328 -6.57 8.36 -25.79
C PRO A 328 -7.75 7.48 -25.32
N LEU A 329 -7.60 6.18 -25.48
CA LEU A 329 -8.51 5.19 -24.93
C LEU A 329 -8.33 5.13 -23.42
N SER A 330 -9.38 5.48 -22.68
CA SER A 330 -9.43 5.20 -21.25
C SER A 330 -9.50 3.70 -21.05
N LEU A 331 -8.54 3.17 -20.30
CA LEU A 331 -8.58 1.80 -19.80
C LEU A 331 -9.44 1.73 -18.53
N SER A 332 -9.58 0.54 -17.96
CA SER A 332 -10.37 0.32 -16.75
C SER A 332 -9.83 1.19 -15.59
N PRO A 333 -10.62 2.15 -15.09
CA PRO A 333 -10.20 3.00 -13.99
C PRO A 333 -10.25 2.21 -12.67
N ILE A 334 -9.38 2.58 -11.74
CA ILE A 334 -9.40 2.07 -10.36
C ILE A 334 -9.79 3.24 -9.46
N ASN A 335 -10.77 3.04 -8.59
CA ASN A 335 -11.22 4.02 -7.62
C ASN A 335 -10.71 3.65 -6.22
N PHE A 336 -10.59 4.65 -5.36
CA PHE A 336 -10.40 4.35 -3.95
C PHE A 336 -11.61 3.55 -3.42
N PRO A 337 -11.45 2.71 -2.38
CA PRO A 337 -12.54 1.89 -1.84
C PRO A 337 -13.77 2.71 -1.46
N PHE A 338 -13.59 3.82 -0.74
CA PHE A 338 -14.70 4.68 -0.31
C PHE A 338 -15.44 5.35 -1.47
N GLU A 339 -14.78 5.60 -2.62
CA GLU A 339 -15.45 6.14 -3.83
C GLU A 339 -16.40 5.12 -4.49
N ILE A 340 -16.33 3.84 -4.12
CA ILE A 340 -17.22 2.77 -4.59
C ILE A 340 -17.99 2.11 -3.44
N SER A 341 -18.28 2.89 -2.39
CA SER A 341 -19.06 2.47 -1.23
C SER A 341 -18.45 1.26 -0.51
N LYS A 342 -17.13 1.19 -0.39
CA LYS A 342 -16.44 0.27 0.52
C LYS A 342 -15.84 1.00 1.70
N ASN A 343 -15.38 0.25 2.70
CA ASN A 343 -14.86 0.85 3.91
C ASN A 343 -13.62 1.74 3.64
N ILE A 344 -13.56 2.91 4.30
CA ILE A 344 -12.50 3.91 4.10
C ILE A 344 -11.11 3.46 4.56
N GLU A 345 -11.02 2.39 5.36
CA GLU A 345 -9.77 1.79 5.83
C GLU A 345 -9.40 0.51 5.06
N GLU A 346 -10.24 0.06 4.11
CA GLU A 346 -9.97 -1.10 3.25
C GLU A 346 -8.83 -0.79 2.28
N ALA A 347 -7.91 -1.73 2.06
CA ALA A 347 -6.88 -1.60 1.04
C ALA A 347 -7.41 -2.10 -0.32
N ASN A 348 -6.92 -1.56 -1.43
CA ASN A 348 -7.20 -2.10 -2.78
C ASN A 348 -5.94 -2.29 -3.64
N ASP A 349 -4.77 -2.08 -3.05
CA ASP A 349 -3.47 -2.26 -3.71
C ASP A 349 -2.44 -2.92 -2.79
N ASP A 350 -2.91 -3.87 -2.01
CA ASP A 350 -2.13 -4.66 -1.08
C ASP A 350 -2.25 -6.13 -1.52
N SER A 351 -1.24 -6.61 -2.22
CA SER A 351 -1.13 -8.03 -2.60
C SER A 351 -0.31 -8.74 -1.53
N ASN A 352 -0.41 -10.07 -1.38
CA ASN A 352 0.37 -10.85 -0.40
C ASN A 352 1.89 -10.87 -0.69
N ASN A 353 2.49 -9.77 -1.15
CA ASN A 353 3.89 -9.67 -1.43
C ASN A 353 4.64 -9.48 -0.11
N ILE A 354 5.61 -10.35 0.14
CA ILE A 354 6.39 -10.37 1.40
C ILE A 354 7.70 -9.59 1.27
N SER A 355 7.90 -8.92 0.13
CA SER A 355 9.20 -8.39 -0.30
C SER A 355 9.25 -6.87 -0.40
N ASP A 356 8.12 -6.20 -0.28
CA ASP A 356 7.92 -4.75 -0.25
C ASP A 356 7.86 -4.20 1.17
N GLU A 357 7.64 -5.03 2.18
CA GLU A 357 7.42 -4.54 3.53
C GLU A 357 8.27 -5.26 4.58
N ASP A 358 8.76 -4.49 5.54
CA ASP A 358 9.35 -4.98 6.79
C ASP A 358 8.41 -4.65 7.94
N ARG A 359 7.49 -5.58 8.21
CA ARG A 359 6.37 -5.43 9.16
C ARG A 359 6.75 -5.82 10.59
N GLU A 360 7.97 -6.30 10.81
CA GLU A 360 8.46 -6.73 12.13
C GLU A 360 9.41 -5.65 12.68
N PRO A 361 8.96 -4.81 13.63
CA PRO A 361 9.73 -3.67 14.07
C PRO A 361 11.10 -4.06 14.61
N THR A 362 12.14 -3.40 14.10
CA THR A 362 13.49 -3.48 14.66
C THR A 362 13.87 -2.10 15.20
N ASN A 363 14.22 -2.03 16.49
CA ASN A 363 14.43 -0.75 17.18
C ASN A 363 13.27 0.24 17.00
N GLY A 364 12.03 -0.28 16.93
CA GLY A 364 10.84 0.52 16.72
C GLY A 364 10.70 1.10 15.32
N LYS A 365 11.29 0.48 14.29
CA LYS A 365 11.17 0.90 12.89
C LYS A 365 10.55 -0.21 12.04
N ILE A 366 9.59 0.16 11.20
CA ILE A 366 9.03 -0.69 10.14
C ILE A 366 9.09 0.07 8.82
N TYR A 367 9.07 -0.65 7.71
CA TYR A 367 9.33 -0.09 6.40
C TYR A 367 8.33 -0.61 5.36
N SER A 368 7.94 0.26 4.43
CA SER A 368 7.19 -0.11 3.22
C SER A 368 7.93 0.47 2.00
N ALA A 369 8.18 -0.34 0.98
CA ALA A 369 8.84 0.06 -0.25
C ALA A 369 8.01 -0.39 -1.43
N ASP A 370 7.68 0.57 -2.27
CA ASP A 370 6.70 0.37 -3.31
C ASP A 370 7.21 0.72 -4.68
N ARG A 371 6.62 0.02 -5.67
CA ARG A 371 6.84 0.25 -7.08
C ARG A 371 5.52 0.21 -7.84
N PRO A 372 5.41 0.94 -8.96
CA PRO A 372 4.24 0.91 -9.80
C PRO A 372 3.94 -0.51 -10.28
N ALA A 373 2.65 -0.85 -10.28
CA ALA A 373 2.17 -2.19 -10.60
C ALA A 373 2.51 -2.63 -12.04
N ASN A 374 2.55 -3.95 -12.25
CA ASN A 374 2.87 -4.58 -13.53
C ASN A 374 1.98 -4.12 -14.70
N GLN A 375 0.78 -3.58 -14.47
CA GLN A 375 -0.07 -3.08 -15.56
C GLN A 375 0.48 -1.84 -16.26
N ILE A 376 1.42 -1.12 -15.62
CA ILE A 376 2.20 -0.06 -16.28
C ILE A 376 3.20 -0.67 -17.27
N ILE A 377 3.70 -1.87 -16.98
CA ILE A 377 4.66 -2.64 -17.77
C ILE A 377 3.89 -3.67 -18.62
N GLN A 378 3.39 -3.25 -19.78
CA GLN A 378 2.77 -4.21 -20.70
C GLN A 378 3.85 -4.83 -21.60
N PRO A 379 3.67 -6.09 -22.05
CA PRO A 379 4.48 -6.66 -23.13
C PRO A 379 4.58 -5.68 -24.30
N GLU A 380 5.71 -5.68 -25.01
CA GLU A 380 5.90 -4.91 -26.24
C GLU A 380 4.71 -5.18 -27.19
N ALA A 381 3.80 -4.21 -27.26
CA ALA A 381 2.65 -4.24 -28.15
C ALA A 381 2.95 -3.22 -29.25
N PRO A 382 3.28 -3.69 -30.47
CA PRO A 382 3.81 -2.84 -31.53
C PRO A 382 2.83 -1.74 -31.94
N ASP A 383 1.55 -1.93 -31.67
CA ASP A 383 0.43 -1.04 -31.93
C ASP A 383 0.25 0.08 -30.91
N ILE A 384 0.90 0.04 -29.73
CA ILE A 384 0.77 1.12 -28.74
C ILE A 384 1.75 2.25 -29.08
N GLY A 385 1.22 3.38 -29.56
CA GLY A 385 2.01 4.59 -29.79
C GLY A 385 2.33 5.36 -28.50
N PHE A 386 1.33 5.51 -27.61
CA PHE A 386 1.48 6.18 -26.33
C PHE A 386 0.77 5.45 -25.20
N LYS A 387 1.31 5.60 -23.99
CA LYS A 387 0.68 5.12 -22.75
C LYS A 387 0.78 6.18 -21.67
N ILE A 388 -0.34 6.47 -21.04
CA ILE A 388 -0.41 7.43 -19.94
C ILE A 388 -0.93 6.70 -18.70
N ASN A 389 -0.28 6.89 -17.56
CA ASN A 389 -0.78 6.38 -16.27
C ASN A 389 -0.73 7.51 -15.26
N LYS A 390 -1.91 7.93 -14.78
CA LYS A 390 -2.04 8.86 -13.65
C LYS A 390 -2.54 8.06 -12.45
N ILE A 391 -1.75 7.99 -11.39
CA ILE A 391 -2.06 7.16 -10.22
C ILE A 391 -1.81 7.96 -8.94
N THR A 392 -2.77 7.92 -8.02
CA THR A 392 -2.66 8.46 -6.67
C THR A 392 -2.84 7.33 -5.67
N PHE A 393 -2.06 7.38 -4.60
CA PHE A 393 -1.98 6.37 -3.56
C PHE A 393 -2.15 7.00 -2.19
N ILE A 394 -2.54 6.17 -1.23
CA ILE A 394 -2.59 6.49 0.18
C ILE A 394 -1.93 5.34 0.94
N GLU A 395 -0.83 5.63 1.63
CA GLU A 395 -0.06 4.67 2.43
C GLU A 395 -0.31 4.90 3.93
N TYR A 396 -0.53 3.84 4.71
CA TYR A 396 -0.75 3.93 6.16
C TYR A 396 -0.48 2.60 6.85
N VAL A 397 -0.36 2.62 8.18
CA VAL A 397 -0.12 1.42 8.99
C VAL A 397 -1.35 1.08 9.82
N ARG A 398 -1.77 -0.18 9.73
CA ARG A 398 -2.75 -0.80 10.60
C ARG A 398 -2.07 -1.77 11.55
N LEU A 399 -2.74 -2.10 12.65
CA LEU A 399 -2.29 -3.16 13.55
C LEU A 399 -3.44 -3.98 14.12
N GLN A 400 -3.13 -5.20 14.52
CA GLN A 400 -4.04 -6.10 15.22
C GLN A 400 -3.37 -6.80 16.40
N VAL A 401 -4.14 -7.18 17.41
CA VAL A 401 -3.63 -7.93 18.57
C VAL A 401 -3.10 -9.30 18.14
N LYS A 402 -1.92 -9.66 18.63
CA LYS A 402 -1.27 -10.93 18.35
C LYS A 402 -1.95 -12.07 19.11
N LYS A 403 -2.40 -13.11 18.40
CA LYS A 403 -3.02 -14.30 18.99
C LYS A 403 -2.03 -15.47 19.01
N GLY A 404 -1.19 -15.52 20.05
CA GLY A 404 -0.16 -16.55 20.20
C GLY A 404 1.08 -16.28 19.32
N ALA A 405 1.90 -17.31 19.08
CA ALA A 405 3.14 -17.17 18.31
C ALA A 405 2.93 -17.12 16.78
N SER A 406 1.71 -17.40 16.30
CA SER A 406 1.46 -17.43 14.87
C SER A 406 1.35 -16.00 14.32
N PRO A 407 2.12 -15.63 13.28
CA PRO A 407 1.88 -14.42 12.52
C PRO A 407 0.48 -14.47 11.91
N ILE A 408 0.01 -13.34 11.38
CA ILE A 408 -1.32 -13.21 10.76
C ILE A 408 -1.59 -14.40 9.81
N VAL A 409 -2.41 -15.36 10.25
CA VAL A 409 -2.82 -16.49 9.41
C VAL A 409 -4.07 -16.07 8.66
N GLY A 410 -3.86 -15.31 7.60
CA GLY A 410 -4.86 -14.81 6.67
C GLY A 410 -4.12 -14.09 5.55
N SER A 411 -4.59 -14.19 4.31
CA SER A 411 -3.98 -13.47 3.18
C SER A 411 -3.92 -11.98 3.50
N LEU A 412 -2.72 -11.49 3.80
CA LEU A 412 -2.29 -10.11 4.06
C LEU A 412 -2.51 -9.16 2.86
N GLY A 413 -3.54 -9.41 2.05
CA GLY A 413 -3.86 -8.56 0.91
C GLY A 413 -4.88 -7.49 1.29
N ASN A 414 -5.73 -7.14 0.32
CA ASN A 414 -6.82 -6.16 0.42
C ASN A 414 -7.88 -6.38 1.54
N GLY A 415 -7.67 -7.31 2.47
CA GLY A 415 -8.52 -7.47 3.63
C GLY A 415 -8.45 -6.26 4.57
N LEU A 416 -9.54 -6.01 5.26
CA LEU A 416 -9.61 -5.01 6.32
C LEU A 416 -9.28 -5.68 7.65
N PHE A 417 -8.05 -5.49 8.13
CA PHE A 417 -7.59 -6.06 9.39
C PHE A 417 -7.18 -4.97 10.37
N GLY A 418 -7.63 -5.13 11.62
CA GLY A 418 -7.22 -4.25 12.70
C GLY A 418 -7.58 -2.79 12.49
N SER A 419 -6.77 -1.90 13.06
CA SER A 419 -7.00 -0.46 13.08
C SER A 419 -5.80 0.35 12.63
N ARG A 420 -6.08 1.48 11.98
CA ARG A 420 -5.11 2.49 11.60
C ARG A 420 -4.45 3.07 12.86
N CYS A 421 -3.13 3.02 12.88
CA CYS A 421 -2.29 3.52 13.97
C CYS A 421 -1.27 4.57 13.51
N SER A 422 -1.29 4.94 12.23
CA SER A 422 -0.53 6.05 11.65
C SER A 422 -1.43 7.05 10.92
N ASN A 423 -0.88 8.22 10.62
CA ASN A 423 -1.47 9.09 9.62
C ASN A 423 -1.43 8.44 8.22
N LYS A 424 -2.36 8.83 7.35
CA LYS A 424 -2.32 8.56 5.91
C LYS A 424 -1.26 9.44 5.24
N VAL A 425 -0.47 8.86 4.36
CA VAL A 425 0.51 9.57 3.52
C VAL A 425 0.09 9.43 2.07
N GLU A 426 -0.29 10.56 1.46
CA GLU A 426 -0.65 10.61 0.05
C GLU A 426 0.60 10.72 -0.81
N TRP A 427 0.61 10.00 -1.91
CA TRP A 427 1.66 10.08 -2.93
C TRP A 427 1.10 9.73 -4.30
N HIS A 428 1.85 10.00 -5.35
CA HIS A 428 1.38 9.79 -6.71
C HIS A 428 2.49 9.35 -7.65
N CYS A 429 2.05 8.82 -8.78
CA CYS A 429 2.90 8.36 -9.85
C CYS A 429 2.27 8.72 -11.20
N VAL A 430 3.01 9.46 -12.03
CA VAL A 430 2.54 9.92 -13.33
C VAL A 430 3.53 9.50 -14.41
N TYR A 431 3.03 8.86 -15.45
CA TYR A 431 3.79 8.43 -16.61
C TYR A 431 3.13 8.91 -17.89
N TYR A 432 3.92 9.52 -18.76
CA TYR A 432 3.64 9.75 -20.16
C TYR A 432 4.73 9.04 -20.95
N LEU A 433 4.34 7.99 -21.67
CA LEU A 433 5.27 7.12 -22.38
C LEU A 433 4.93 7.05 -23.86
N ARG A 434 5.97 6.86 -24.69
CA ARG A 434 5.91 6.88 -26.15
C ARG A 434 6.75 5.75 -26.74
N ARG A 435 6.26 5.12 -27.82
CA ARG A 435 6.98 4.06 -28.55
C ARG A 435 8.33 4.52 -29.08
N SER A 436 9.38 3.70 -28.85
CA SER A 436 10.79 3.92 -29.25
C SER A 436 11.12 3.45 -30.67
N THR A 437 12.24 3.97 -31.20
CA THR A 437 12.84 3.63 -32.51
C THR A 437 13.52 2.26 -32.57
N ASN A 438 14.06 1.77 -31.45
CA ASN A 438 15.07 0.70 -31.50
C ASN A 438 14.52 -0.69 -31.16
N ASP A 439 13.48 -0.74 -30.35
CA ASP A 439 12.97 -1.98 -29.76
C ASP A 439 11.46 -1.93 -29.49
N ARG A 440 10.75 -0.91 -29.99
CA ARG A 440 9.31 -0.69 -29.77
C ARG A 440 8.92 -0.59 -28.29
N LYS A 441 9.89 -0.37 -27.39
CA LYS A 441 9.61 -0.12 -25.97
C LYS A 441 8.98 1.24 -25.76
N LEU A 442 8.38 1.41 -24.60
CA LEU A 442 7.82 2.69 -24.19
C LEU A 442 8.89 3.50 -23.46
N LEU A 443 9.26 4.65 -24.01
CA LEU A 443 10.19 5.62 -23.43
C LEU A 443 9.43 6.79 -22.79
N VAL A 444 10.06 7.43 -21.82
CA VAL A 444 9.55 8.66 -21.20
C VAL A 444 9.33 9.75 -22.26
N ASP A 445 8.15 10.35 -22.23
CA ASP A 445 7.75 11.45 -23.11
C ASP A 445 7.47 12.72 -22.31
N ASN A 446 8.35 13.71 -22.49
CA ASN A 446 8.28 15.01 -21.82
C ASN A 446 7.91 16.15 -22.77
N ALA A 447 7.75 15.87 -24.06
CA ALA A 447 7.47 16.92 -25.05
C ALA A 447 5.96 17.17 -25.12
N ILE A 448 5.51 18.42 -25.02
CA ILE A 448 4.08 18.82 -25.12
C ILE A 448 3.39 18.15 -26.31
N ALA A 449 4.02 18.19 -27.48
CA ALA A 449 3.65 17.42 -28.67
C ALA A 449 4.78 16.46 -29.06
N SER A 450 4.44 15.23 -29.40
CA SER A 450 5.38 14.20 -29.83
C SER A 450 4.70 13.21 -30.77
N ALA A 451 5.43 12.58 -31.69
CA ALA A 451 4.96 11.45 -32.48
C ALA A 451 5.51 10.12 -31.95
N SER A 452 4.71 9.06 -31.87
CA SER A 452 5.23 7.71 -31.65
C SER A 452 6.10 7.28 -32.82
N GLU A 453 7.01 6.34 -32.59
CA GLU A 453 7.80 5.83 -33.70
C GLU A 453 6.91 5.16 -34.76
N PRO A 454 7.15 5.40 -36.07
CA PRO A 454 6.49 4.69 -37.15
C PRO A 454 6.63 3.17 -37.07
N ASN A 455 5.49 2.48 -36.99
CA ASN A 455 5.38 1.04 -37.00
C ASN A 455 5.08 0.54 -38.41
N LYS A 456 6.04 -0.13 -39.05
CA LYS A 456 5.81 -0.77 -40.35
C LYS A 456 4.86 -1.97 -40.20
N THR A 457 3.73 -1.96 -40.90
CA THR A 457 2.71 -3.02 -40.80
C THR A 457 2.74 -4.03 -41.94
N THR A 458 3.38 -3.70 -43.05
CA THR A 458 3.56 -4.62 -44.18
C THR A 458 4.98 -5.20 -44.21
N PHE A 459 5.07 -6.53 -44.36
CA PHE A 459 6.33 -7.28 -44.31
C PHE A 459 7.07 -7.31 -45.65
N PHE A 460 6.61 -6.58 -46.66
CA PHE A 460 7.19 -6.64 -48.00
C PHE A 460 8.46 -5.79 -48.09
N GLY A 461 9.61 -6.42 -47.89
CA GLY A 461 10.89 -6.10 -48.53
C GLY A 461 11.59 -4.78 -48.19
N GLY A 462 10.93 -3.62 -48.30
CA GLY A 462 11.55 -2.31 -48.20
C GLY A 462 12.20 -2.06 -46.84
N THR A 463 13.47 -1.64 -46.83
CA THR A 463 14.27 -1.43 -45.61
C THR A 463 14.51 0.06 -45.32
N GLY A 464 13.64 0.94 -45.81
CA GLY A 464 13.77 2.37 -45.59
C GLY A 464 13.41 2.80 -44.16
N ASN A 465 13.70 4.06 -43.85
CA ASN A 465 13.48 4.65 -42.53
C ASN A 465 12.48 5.81 -42.61
N VAL A 466 11.66 5.98 -41.58
CA VAL A 466 10.68 7.07 -41.49
C VAL A 466 10.94 7.86 -40.22
N VAL A 467 11.14 9.17 -40.37
CA VAL A 467 11.39 10.08 -39.25
C VAL A 467 10.26 11.10 -39.18
N VAL A 468 9.57 11.15 -38.04
CA VAL A 468 8.45 12.07 -37.80
C VAL A 468 8.87 13.19 -36.86
N ASN A 469 8.65 14.42 -37.28
CA ASN A 469 8.78 15.62 -36.47
C ASN A 469 7.39 16.23 -36.27
N VAL A 470 7.12 16.76 -35.09
CA VAL A 470 5.83 17.40 -34.78
C VAL A 470 6.05 18.78 -34.19
N SER A 471 5.17 19.72 -34.51
CA SER A 471 5.12 21.03 -33.88
C SER A 471 4.17 21.01 -32.68
N SER A 472 4.24 22.04 -31.83
CA SER A 472 3.32 22.19 -30.71
C SER A 472 1.87 22.47 -31.13
N SER A 473 1.62 22.77 -32.40
CA SER A 473 0.28 23.03 -32.94
C SER A 473 -0.40 21.76 -33.49
N SER A 474 0.30 20.63 -33.59
CA SER A 474 -0.27 19.40 -34.12
C SER A 474 -1.40 18.87 -33.26
N SER A 475 -2.45 18.35 -33.89
CA SER A 475 -3.52 17.67 -33.17
C SER A 475 -3.10 16.28 -32.68
N THR A 476 -3.77 15.79 -31.63
CA THR A 476 -3.66 14.38 -31.24
C THR A 476 -4.46 13.56 -32.25
N ASP A 477 -3.80 12.66 -32.98
CA ASP A 477 -4.40 11.87 -34.06
C ASP A 477 -3.55 10.62 -34.37
N TYR A 478 -4.07 9.71 -35.20
CA TYR A 478 -3.30 8.66 -35.83
C TYR A 478 -3.00 9.02 -37.29
N TYR A 479 -1.89 8.49 -37.79
CA TYR A 479 -1.41 8.73 -39.14
C TYR A 479 -1.06 7.40 -39.81
N THR A 480 -1.44 7.31 -41.08
CA THR A 480 -1.05 6.21 -41.98
C THR A 480 -0.20 6.78 -43.09
N LEU A 481 0.98 6.22 -43.28
CA LEU A 481 1.88 6.57 -44.37
C LEU A 481 1.95 5.37 -45.32
N MET A 482 1.51 5.54 -46.57
CA MET A 482 1.39 4.45 -47.55
C MET A 482 2.18 4.77 -48.82
N PHE A 483 2.96 3.81 -49.28
CA PHE A 483 3.71 3.91 -50.53
C PHE A 483 2.87 3.46 -51.72
N SER A 484 2.88 4.26 -52.77
CA SER A 484 2.31 3.93 -54.08
C SER A 484 3.41 4.07 -55.14
N SER A 485 3.70 2.96 -55.79
CA SER A 485 4.61 2.88 -56.93
C SER A 485 3.98 3.51 -58.17
N GLY A 486 4.83 4.14 -58.97
CA GLY A 486 4.43 4.74 -60.24
C GLY A 486 3.83 3.74 -61.22
N VAL A 487 3.06 4.24 -62.18
CA VAL A 487 2.49 3.41 -63.27
C VAL A 487 3.59 2.92 -64.22
N ASP A 488 4.66 3.70 -64.39
CA ASP A 488 5.86 3.28 -65.12
C ASP A 488 6.93 2.77 -64.14
N PRO A 489 7.23 1.46 -64.11
CA PRO A 489 8.28 0.90 -63.25
C PRO A 489 9.70 1.39 -63.61
N ASN A 490 9.87 2.11 -64.73
CA ASN A 490 11.15 2.70 -65.13
C ASN A 490 11.26 4.19 -64.78
N ASP A 491 10.20 4.82 -64.27
CA ASP A 491 10.24 6.21 -63.82
C ASP A 491 10.03 6.28 -62.29
N PRO A 492 11.12 6.19 -61.50
CA PRO A 492 11.03 6.26 -60.04
C PRO A 492 10.58 7.64 -59.54
N SER A 493 10.42 8.65 -60.41
CA SER A 493 9.85 9.94 -60.03
C SER A 493 8.33 9.90 -59.84
N ASP A 494 7.67 8.87 -60.37
CA ASP A 494 6.24 8.60 -60.15
C ASP A 494 5.96 7.92 -58.80
N ASP A 495 7.01 7.49 -58.08
CA ASP A 495 6.86 6.91 -56.75
C ASP A 495 6.46 7.98 -55.72
N GLN A 496 5.36 7.72 -55.02
CA GLN A 496 4.79 8.65 -54.07
C GLN A 496 4.54 8.01 -52.70
N TRP A 497 4.65 8.84 -51.68
CA TRP A 497 4.12 8.55 -50.36
C TRP A 497 2.85 9.36 -50.13
N ILE A 498 1.89 8.72 -49.47
CA ILE A 498 0.61 9.32 -49.09
C ILE A 498 0.54 9.30 -47.57
N LEU A 499 0.41 10.47 -46.96
CA LEU A 499 0.15 10.65 -45.53
C LEU A 499 -1.35 10.87 -45.34
N LEU A 500 -1.98 10.02 -44.54
CA LEU A 500 -3.40 10.08 -44.20
C LEU A 500 -3.54 10.24 -42.69
N ASN A 501 -4.58 10.95 -42.25
CA ASN A 501 -5.00 10.98 -40.86
C ASN A 501 -6.46 10.50 -40.73
N SER A 502 -7.09 10.72 -39.59
CA SER A 502 -8.45 10.26 -39.33
C SER A 502 -9.56 10.96 -40.12
N VAL A 503 -9.35 12.22 -40.51
CA VAL A 503 -10.41 13.10 -41.04
C VAL A 503 -10.26 13.44 -42.53
N ALA A 504 -9.11 13.20 -43.16
CA ALA A 504 -8.89 13.51 -44.58
C ALA A 504 -7.75 12.72 -45.25
N ASP A 505 -7.72 12.79 -46.59
CA ASP A 505 -6.50 12.54 -47.37
C ASP A 505 -5.49 13.65 -47.04
N GLY A 506 -4.44 13.33 -46.28
CA GLY A 506 -3.54 14.32 -45.67
C GLY A 506 -2.66 15.05 -46.68
N ASP A 507 -1.45 14.54 -46.92
CA ASP A 507 -0.48 15.12 -47.87
C ASP A 507 0.12 14.02 -48.74
N PHE A 508 0.69 14.37 -49.89
CA PHE A 508 1.42 13.44 -50.73
C PHE A 508 2.73 14.06 -51.20
N ALA A 509 3.77 13.24 -51.30
CA ALA A 509 5.06 13.67 -51.82
C ALA A 509 5.56 12.70 -52.88
N ASN A 510 6.04 13.27 -53.98
CA ASN A 510 6.81 12.55 -54.98
C ASN A 510 8.28 12.47 -54.54
N ARG A 511 9.02 11.54 -55.14
CA ARG A 511 10.44 11.33 -54.85
C ARG A 511 11.23 12.62 -55.06
N ASN A 512 12.04 13.00 -54.06
CA ASN A 512 12.90 14.18 -54.14
C ASN A 512 13.95 14.01 -55.26
N PRO A 513 14.51 15.11 -55.81
CA PRO A 513 15.56 15.06 -56.83
C PRO A 513 16.87 14.39 -56.39
N ASP A 514 17.05 14.18 -55.08
CA ASP A 514 18.17 13.38 -54.53
C ASP A 514 18.03 11.88 -54.83
N GLY A 515 16.85 11.46 -55.30
CA GLY A 515 16.51 10.11 -55.70
C GLY A 515 16.25 9.15 -54.55
N GLN A 516 16.28 9.57 -53.28
CA GLN A 516 16.24 8.66 -52.12
C GLN A 516 15.40 9.14 -50.93
N SER A 517 14.76 10.32 -51.02
CA SER A 517 13.92 10.82 -49.93
C SER A 517 12.59 11.40 -50.36
N TRP A 518 11.66 11.48 -49.40
CA TRP A 518 10.38 12.15 -49.52
C TRP A 518 10.11 12.96 -48.26
N THR A 519 9.49 14.13 -48.40
CA THR A 519 9.09 14.97 -47.26
C THR A 519 7.63 15.33 -47.40
N LEU A 520 6.83 14.93 -46.41
CA LEU A 520 5.39 15.22 -46.30
C LEU A 520 5.17 16.15 -45.11
N SER A 521 4.23 17.09 -45.21
CA SER A 521 3.90 17.99 -44.12
C SER A 521 2.40 18.27 -44.04
N TYR A 522 1.77 17.85 -42.95
CA TYR A 522 0.35 18.02 -42.71
C TYR A 522 0.06 18.26 -41.22
N ASP A 523 -0.84 19.18 -40.89
CA ASP A 523 -1.26 19.49 -39.51
C ASP A 523 -0.10 19.64 -38.50
N GLY A 524 0.96 20.36 -38.90
CA GLY A 524 2.16 20.56 -38.07
C GLY A 524 3.05 19.32 -37.89
N VAL A 525 2.72 18.21 -38.53
CA VAL A 525 3.52 16.99 -38.62
C VAL A 525 4.37 17.06 -39.89
N THR A 526 5.67 16.80 -39.78
CA THR A 526 6.58 16.66 -40.91
C THR A 526 7.18 15.26 -40.90
N VAL A 527 6.92 14.49 -41.95
CA VAL A 527 7.39 13.12 -42.14
C VAL A 527 8.48 13.11 -43.20
N ASN A 528 9.67 12.65 -42.83
CA ASN A 528 10.76 12.41 -43.78
C ASN A 528 10.94 10.92 -43.97
N VAL A 529 10.81 10.46 -45.21
CA VAL A 529 11.02 9.07 -45.58
C VAL A 529 12.32 8.95 -46.33
N PHE A 530 13.13 7.96 -45.97
CA PHE A 530 14.42 7.66 -46.59
C PHE A 530 14.40 6.24 -47.14
N GLU A 531 14.71 6.09 -48.42
CA GLU A 531 14.81 4.77 -49.03
C GLU A 531 15.98 3.99 -48.43
N GLY A 532 15.77 2.68 -48.23
CA GLY A 532 16.80 1.78 -47.71
C GLY A 532 17.58 1.08 -48.82
N THR A 533 18.36 0.07 -48.44
CA THR A 533 19.04 -0.81 -49.41
C THR A 533 18.07 -1.67 -50.23
N VAL A 534 16.88 -1.94 -49.70
CA VAL A 534 15.78 -2.55 -50.44
C VAL A 534 14.73 -1.46 -50.71
N PRO A 535 14.41 -1.18 -51.98
CA PRO A 535 13.36 -0.23 -52.34
C PRO A 535 12.01 -0.57 -51.72
N PHE A 536 11.18 0.46 -51.55
CA PHE A 536 9.81 0.27 -51.09
C PHE A 536 8.98 -0.47 -52.15
N ASN A 537 7.99 -1.23 -51.69
CA ASN A 537 7.02 -1.91 -52.55
C ASN A 537 5.65 -1.26 -52.43
N GLU A 538 4.83 -1.41 -53.47
CA GLU A 538 3.41 -1.02 -53.46
C GLU A 538 2.73 -1.47 -52.15
N ASN A 539 2.04 -0.54 -51.48
CA ASN A 539 1.40 -0.70 -50.17
C ASN A 539 2.35 -0.87 -48.96
N ASP A 540 3.64 -0.56 -49.08
CA ASP A 540 4.49 -0.40 -47.90
C ASP A 540 3.86 0.66 -46.98
N THR A 541 3.55 0.27 -45.74
CA THR A 541 2.72 1.07 -44.84
C THR A 541 3.37 1.22 -43.48
N TYR A 542 3.37 2.46 -42.97
CA TYR A 542 3.78 2.81 -41.62
C TYR A 542 2.63 3.48 -40.88
N LEU A 543 2.50 3.15 -39.59
CA LEU A 543 1.51 3.74 -38.69
C LEU A 543 2.22 4.47 -37.56
N PHE A 544 1.74 5.65 -37.21
CA PHE A 544 2.18 6.33 -36.00
C PHE A 544 1.04 7.17 -35.42
N ASN A 545 1.25 7.65 -34.21
CA ASN A 545 0.33 8.53 -33.53
C ASN A 545 1.03 9.83 -33.21
N VAL A 546 0.29 10.92 -33.16
CA VAL A 546 0.74 12.16 -32.55
C VAL A 546 -0.05 12.37 -31.27
N PHE A 547 0.65 12.76 -30.21
CA PHE A 547 0.02 13.09 -28.94
C PHE A 547 0.46 14.47 -28.47
N ASN A 548 -0.51 15.37 -28.42
CA ASN A 548 -0.39 16.72 -27.90
C ASN A 548 -1.17 16.85 -26.59
N SER A 549 -0.48 17.30 -25.54
CA SER A 549 -1.05 17.57 -24.22
C SER A 549 -0.52 18.90 -23.70
N ASN A 550 -1.38 19.64 -23.00
CA ASN A 550 -1.04 20.93 -22.39
C ASN A 550 0.13 20.84 -21.40
N SER A 551 0.32 19.67 -20.78
CA SER A 551 1.42 19.41 -19.84
C SER A 551 1.69 17.92 -19.73
N LYS A 552 2.95 17.51 -19.89
CA LYS A 552 3.40 16.15 -19.57
C LYS A 552 4.35 16.21 -18.39
N THR A 553 4.02 15.49 -17.33
CA THR A 553 4.86 15.35 -16.13
C THR A 553 5.10 13.88 -15.88
N ASN A 554 6.36 13.53 -15.70
CA ASN A 554 6.81 12.18 -15.43
C ASN A 554 7.48 12.17 -14.06
N GLU A 555 6.77 11.69 -13.04
CA GLU A 555 7.23 11.82 -11.66
C GLU A 555 6.68 10.76 -10.70
N ILE A 556 7.39 10.65 -9.57
CA ILE A 556 6.84 10.19 -8.30
C ILE A 556 6.96 11.35 -7.33
N GLY A 557 5.87 11.66 -6.65
CA GLY A 557 5.80 12.77 -5.71
C GLY A 557 4.92 12.47 -4.51
N LEU A 558 5.05 13.31 -3.48
CA LEU A 558 4.16 13.31 -2.32
C LEU A 558 2.94 14.21 -2.57
N GLY A 559 1.86 13.92 -1.87
CA GLY A 559 0.63 14.69 -1.89
C GLY A 559 -0.37 14.26 -2.98
N LYS A 560 -1.57 14.86 -2.91
CA LYS A 560 -2.67 14.63 -3.85
C LYS A 560 -2.25 14.96 -5.27
N PHE A 561 -2.59 14.07 -6.20
CA PHE A 561 -2.55 14.34 -7.63
C PHE A 561 -3.94 14.09 -8.23
N ASP A 562 -4.41 15.02 -9.06
CA ASP A 562 -5.69 14.86 -9.74
C ASP A 562 -5.53 13.95 -10.97
N VAL A 563 -5.89 12.70 -10.77
CA VAL A 563 -5.87 11.69 -11.84
C VAL A 563 -7.05 11.81 -12.80
N THR A 564 -8.09 12.59 -12.49
CA THR A 564 -9.36 12.60 -13.24
C THR A 564 -9.34 13.48 -14.49
N THR A 565 -8.36 14.37 -14.58
CA THR A 565 -8.12 15.16 -15.81
C THR A 565 -7.75 14.23 -16.96
N ALA A 566 -8.41 14.40 -18.10
CA ALA A 566 -7.98 13.78 -19.34
C ALA A 566 -6.52 14.18 -19.64
N PRO A 567 -5.72 13.26 -20.23
CA PRO A 567 -4.30 13.48 -20.49
C PRO A 567 -4.02 14.60 -21.49
#